data_AF-A0AAC9QWF6-F1
#
_entry.id   AF-A0AAC9QWF6-F1
#
_cell.length_a   1.000
_cell.length_b   1.000
_cell.length_c   1.000
_cell.angle_alpha   90.00
_cell.angle_beta   90.00
_cell.angle_gamma   90.00
#
_symmetry.space_group_name_H-M   'P 1'
#
loop_
_entity.id
_entity.type
_entity.pdbx_description
1 polymer ?
#
loop_
_entity_poly.entity_id
_entity_poly.type
_entity_poly.pdbx_seq_one_letter_code
_entity_poly.pdbx_strand_id
1 'polypeptide(L)'
;MLDNSILVTGTVNLANAALNGLMAVIFVVCLCFFTYYWMRRAHSDEMDQKKWEKRLFTVLVSLLGGELSVVILRVILSYYNINV
;
A
#
# COMPACT_ATOMS: atom_id res chain seq x y z
N MET A 1 -19.93 11.35 26.14
CA MET A 1 -21.12 10.46 26.08
C MET A 1 -21.52 10.07 24.65
N LEU A 2 -20.87 10.56 23.58
CA LEU A 2 -21.10 10.08 22.22
C LEU A 2 -20.28 8.83 21.83
N ASP A 3 -19.37 8.37 22.70
CA ASP A 3 -18.41 7.28 22.40
C ASP A 3 -19.05 5.90 22.21
N ASN A 4 -20.32 5.72 22.61
CA ASN A 4 -21.07 4.47 22.44
C ASN A 4 -22.11 4.54 21.30
N SER A 5 -22.09 5.59 20.48
CA SER A 5 -22.98 5.67 19.33
C SER A 5 -22.52 4.71 18.24
N ILE A 6 -23.38 3.74 17.89
CA ILE A 6 -23.23 2.80 16.77
C ILE A 6 -22.80 3.48 15.45
N LEU A 7 -23.17 4.74 15.24
CA LEU A 7 -22.76 5.52 14.07
C LEU A 7 -21.26 5.88 14.11
N VAL A 8 -20.73 6.21 15.28
CA VAL A 8 -19.30 6.54 15.48
C VAL A 8 -18.48 5.27 15.36
N THR A 9 -18.88 4.18 16.01
CA THR A 9 -18.20 2.88 15.91
C THR A 9 -18.28 2.28 14.51
N GLY A 10 -19.41 2.43 13.81
CA GLY A 10 -19.58 1.97 12.43
C GLY A 10 -18.68 2.71 11.44
N THR A 11 -18.52 4.03 11.63
CA THR A 11 -17.63 4.86 10.79
C THR A 11 -16.16 4.51 11.01
N VAL A 12 -15.77 4.25 12.26
CA VAL A 12 -14.42 3.77 12.62
C VAL A 12 -14.12 2.44 11.92
N ASN A 13 -15.03 1.47 12.01
CA ASN A 13 -14.85 0.16 11.38
C ASN A 13 -14.77 0.24 9.85
N LEU A 14 -15.55 1.13 9.23
CA LEU A 14 -15.49 1.36 7.79
C LEU A 14 -14.14 1.98 7.38
N ALA A 15 -13.63 2.93 8.16
CA ALA A 15 -12.30 3.52 7.93
C ALA A 15 -11.19 2.46 8.06
N ASN A 16 -11.28 1.55 9.03
CA ASN A 16 -10.31 0.46 9.22
C ASN A 16 -10.33 -0.52 8.06
N ALA A 17 -11.54 -0.93 7.65
CA ALA A 17 -11.72 -1.82 6.52
C ALA A 17 -11.21 -1.18 5.22
N ALA A 18 -11.49 0.11 5.01
CA ALA A 18 -11.00 0.86 3.85
C ALA A 18 -9.47 0.98 3.84
N LEU A 19 -8.84 1.31 4.97
CA LEU A 19 -7.38 1.42 5.08
C LEU A 19 -6.69 0.05 4.96
N ASN A 20 -7.28 -1.02 5.49
CA ASN A 20 -6.77 -2.38 5.31
C ASN A 20 -6.91 -2.83 3.85
N GLY A 21 -8.06 -2.56 3.24
CA GLY A 21 -8.32 -2.82 1.83
C GLY A 21 -7.36 -2.06 0.93
N LEU A 22 -7.07 -0.79 1.25
CA LEU A 22 -6.15 0.03 0.47
C LEU A 22 -4.71 -0.53 0.51
N MET A 23 -4.21 -0.95 1.67
CA MET A 23 -2.89 -1.62 1.76
C MET A 23 -2.86 -2.93 0.96
N ALA A 24 -3.91 -3.74 1.08
CA ALA A 24 -4.00 -5.00 0.33
C ALA A 24 -3.99 -4.76 -1.19
N VAL A 25 -4.73 -3.76 -1.68
CA VAL A 25 -4.75 -3.39 -3.10
C VAL A 25 -3.38 -2.88 -3.56
N ILE A 26 -2.74 -2.00 -2.78
CA ILE A 26 -1.39 -1.51 -3.09
C ILE A 26 -0.41 -2.68 -3.25
N PHE A 27 -0.45 -3.63 -2.30
CA PHE A 27 0.44 -4.79 -2.32
C PHE A 27 0.19 -5.70 -3.53
N VAL A 28 -1.08 -5.99 -3.84
CA VAL A 28 -1.45 -6.83 -5.00
C VAL A 28 -1.01 -6.19 -6.31
N VAL A 29 -1.26 -4.89 -6.48
CA VAL A 29 -0.88 -4.16 -7.71
C VAL A 29 0.64 -4.14 -7.86
N CYS A 30 1.39 -3.80 -6.79
CA CYS A 30 2.84 -3.82 -6.81
C CYS A 30 3.42 -5.21 -7.10
N LEU A 31 2.83 -6.29 -6.57
CA LEU A 31 3.21 -7.67 -6.88
C LEU A 31 3.04 -7.98 -8.36
N CYS A 32 1.89 -7.64 -8.96
CA CYS A 32 1.66 -7.86 -10.40
C CYS A 32 2.72 -7.16 -11.26
N PHE A 33 3.03 -5.89 -10.95
CA PHE A 33 4.06 -5.14 -11.67
C PHE A 33 5.45 -5.74 -11.44
N PHE A 34 5.79 -6.10 -10.20
CA PHE A 34 7.07 -6.71 -9.86
C PHE A 34 7.30 -8.01 -10.62
N THR A 35 6.33 -8.93 -10.60
CA THR A 35 6.40 -10.21 -11.30
C THR A 35 6.53 -10.04 -12.81
N TYR A 36 5.79 -9.10 -13.42
CA TYR A 36 5.93 -8.78 -14.84
C TYR A 36 7.33 -8.28 -15.21
N TYR A 37 7.85 -7.29 -14.47
CA TYR A 37 9.17 -6.74 -14.75
C TYR A 37 10.30 -7.74 -14.49
N TRP A 38 10.12 -8.63 -13.52
CA TRP A 38 11.08 -9.69 -13.23
C TRP A 38 11.15 -10.71 -14.37
N MET A 39 10.02 -11.17 -14.90
CA MET A 39 9.97 -12.07 -16.05
C MET A 39 10.58 -11.42 -17.31
N ARG A 40 10.33 -10.13 -17.54
CA ARG A 40 10.91 -9.40 -18.68
C ARG A 40 12.43 -9.25 -18.56
N ARG A 41 12.95 -9.01 -17.34
CA ARG A 41 14.39 -8.93 -17.07
C ARG A 41 15.11 -10.23 -17.43
N ALA A 42 14.52 -11.38 -17.09
CA ALA A 42 15.11 -12.69 -17.33
C ALA A 42 15.31 -13.02 -18.82
N HIS A 43 14.59 -12.36 -19.73
CA HIS A 43 14.62 -12.61 -21.17
C HIS A 43 15.39 -11.55 -21.97
N SER A 44 16.17 -10.69 -21.30
CA SER A 44 16.78 -9.51 -21.92
C SER A 44 18.31 -9.45 -21.73
N ASP A 45 19.01 -8.90 -22.71
CA ASP A 45 20.48 -8.76 -22.75
C ASP A 45 21.01 -7.76 -21.71
N GLU A 46 22.32 -7.78 -21.42
CA GLU A 46 22.95 -7.03 -20.31
C GLU A 46 22.64 -5.52 -20.29
N MET A 47 22.49 -4.88 -21.45
CA MET A 47 22.11 -3.46 -21.54
C MET A 47 20.64 -3.22 -21.15
N ASP A 48 19.74 -4.13 -21.50
CA ASP A 48 18.32 -4.03 -21.16
C ASP A 48 18.07 -4.40 -19.70
N GLN A 49 18.82 -5.35 -19.14
CA GLN A 49 18.71 -5.72 -17.73
C GLN A 49 18.91 -4.51 -16.80
N LYS A 50 19.86 -3.62 -17.07
CA LYS A 50 20.10 -2.39 -16.28
C LYS A 50 18.90 -1.44 -16.33
N LYS A 51 18.21 -1.36 -17.47
CA LYS A 51 17.01 -0.53 -17.64
C LYS A 51 15.82 -1.11 -16.88
N TRP A 52 15.64 -2.43 -16.93
CA TRP A 52 14.58 -3.13 -16.19
C TRP A 52 14.85 -3.15 -14.68
N GLU A 53 16.12 -3.18 -14.26
CA GLU A 53 16.50 -3.10 -12.85
C GLU A 53 16.17 -1.74 -12.23
N LYS A 54 16.44 -0.64 -12.93
CA LYS A 54 15.99 0.70 -12.47
C LYS A 54 14.47 0.76 -12.30
N ARG A 55 13.71 0.12 -13.20
CA ARG A 55 12.24 0.06 -13.12
C ARG A 55 11.75 -0.80 -11.96
N LEU A 56 12.38 -1.94 -11.71
CA LEU A 56 12.12 -2.77 -10.51
C LEU A 56 12.41 -1.99 -9.22
N PHE A 57 13.50 -1.23 -9.19
CA PHE A 57 13.81 -0.38 -8.04
C PHE A 57 12.77 0.72 -7.84
N THR A 58 12.29 1.36 -8.90
CA THR A 58 11.17 2.31 -8.81
C THR A 58 9.91 1.65 -8.24
N VAL A 59 9.55 0.44 -8.68
CA VAL A 59 8.38 -0.28 -8.12
C VAL A 59 8.55 -0.59 -6.64
N LEU A 60 9.75 -0.97 -6.20
CA LEU A 60 10.06 -1.20 -4.79
C LEU A 60 9.92 0.09 -3.96
N VAL A 61 10.46 1.21 -4.45
CA VAL A 61 10.34 2.52 -3.78
C VAL A 61 8.86 2.96 -3.73
N SER A 62 8.09 2.73 -4.79
CA SER A 62 6.65 3.04 -4.81
C SER A 62 5.83 2.17 -3.86
N LEU A 63 6.18 0.87 -3.69
CA LEU A 63 5.54 0.00 -2.71
C LEU A 63 5.75 0.57 -1.30
N LEU A 64 7.00 0.86 -0.94
CA LEU A 64 7.35 1.38 0.39
C LEU A 64 6.70 2.75 0.65
N GLY A 65 6.71 3.66 -0.33
CA GLY A 65 6.08 4.97 -0.22
C GLY A 65 4.55 4.88 -0.08
N GLY A 66 3.93 3.95 -0.81
CA GLY A 66 2.51 3.66 -0.72
C GLY A 66 2.12 3.16 0.67
N GLU A 67 2.81 2.13 1.18
CA GLU A 67 2.54 1.58 2.51
C GLU A 67 2.76 2.62 3.63
N LEU A 68 3.85 3.40 3.56
CA LEU A 68 4.11 4.48 4.51
C LEU A 68 2.98 5.51 4.57
N SER A 69 2.42 5.90 3.42
CA SER A 69 1.32 6.85 3.38
C SER A 69 0.07 6.34 4.10
N VAL A 70 -0.23 5.05 4.00
CA VAL A 70 -1.37 4.44 4.68
C VAL A 70 -1.13 4.31 6.18
N VAL A 71 0.10 3.98 6.58
CA VAL A 71 0.50 3.93 8.00
C VAL A 71 0.38 5.31 8.65
N ILE A 72 0.82 6.38 7.97
CA ILE A 72 0.67 7.75 8.48
C ILE A 72 -0.81 8.10 8.69
N LEU A 73 -1.68 7.75 7.75
CA LEU A 73 -3.13 7.97 7.89
C LEU A 73 -3.72 7.21 9.09
N ARG A 74 -3.29 5.96 9.33
CA ARG A 74 -3.70 5.19 10.51
C ARG A 74 -3.30 5.87 11.81
N VAL A 75 -2.06 6.36 11.89
CA VAL A 75 -1.55 7.05 13.09
C VAL A 75 -2.35 8.33 13.36
N ILE A 76 -2.66 9.10 12.31
CA ILE A 76 -3.48 10.31 12.45
C ILE A 76 -4.88 9.96 12.97
N LEU A 77 -5.53 8.92 12.41
CA LEU A 77 -6.86 8.50 12.87
C LEU A 77 -6.85 7.98 14.32
N SER A 78 -5.81 7.21 14.68
CA SER A 78 -5.59 6.72 16.04
C SER A 78 -5.49 7.88 17.05
N TYR A 79 -4.86 8.99 16.67
CA TYR A 79 -4.77 10.19 17.52
C TYR A 79 -6.12 10.84 17.81
N TYR A 80 -7.10 10.73 16.89
CA TYR A 80 -8.46 11.25 17.07
C TYR A 80 -9.42 10.29 17.81
N ASN A 81 -8.89 9.30 18.53
CA ASN A 81 -9.69 8.28 19.23
C ASN A 81 -10.54 7.39 18.30
N ILE A 82 -10.31 7.46 16.99
CA ILE A 82 -10.79 6.47 16.03
C ILE A 82 -9.78 5.34 16.13
N ASN A 83 -10.03 4.37 17.01
CA ASN A 83 -9.09 3.28 17.25
C ASN A 83 -9.08 2.36 16.00
N VAL A 84 -8.09 2.59 15.14
CA VAL A 84 -7.89 1.95 13.83
C VAL A 84 -6.88 0.81 13.88
#